data_AF-K9G8A4-F1
#
_entry.id   AF-K9G8A4-F1
#
_cell.length_a   1.000
_cell.length_b   1.000
_cell.length_c   1.000
_cell.angle_alpha   90.00
_cell.angle_beta   90.00
_cell.angle_gamma   90.00
#
_symmetry.space_group_name_H-M   'P 1'
#
loop_
_entity.id
_entity.type
_entity.pdbx_description
1 polymer ?
#
loop_
_entity_poly.entity_id
_entity_poly.type
_entity_poly.pdbx_seq_one_letter_code
_entity_poly.pdbx_strand_id
1 'polypeptide(L)'
;MSEPAPQPPFLPSDLEQFVEHARDHPDQWFEYCRRAYDYIESTQSEATNARERVDQAELQLQAARIKITRLSSELTAAERDHLRDVAFMEYQKKLYDEAQQNIARIEAARMCAAELAIPTGNTVPPPVPEPAAEPGVAAAMGTPPSLTPESSGSHGTGRISADSPPRLRRS
;
A
#
# COMPACT_ATOMS: atom_id res chain seq x y z
N MET A 1 48.40 6.66 -20.72
CA MET A 1 48.97 5.40 -21.21
C MET A 1 50.10 5.09 -20.24
N SER A 2 50.02 4.01 -19.46
CA SER A 2 51.10 3.65 -18.51
C SER A 2 52.36 3.32 -19.32
N GLU A 3 53.51 3.84 -18.90
CA GLU A 3 54.78 3.49 -19.52
C GLU A 3 55.04 1.99 -19.41
N PRO A 4 55.68 1.37 -20.41
CA PRO A 4 56.08 -0.02 -20.31
C PRO A 4 57.14 -0.20 -19.22
N ALA A 5 57.12 -1.35 -18.55
CA ALA A 5 58.12 -1.67 -17.53
C ALA A 5 59.54 -1.53 -18.11
N PRO A 6 60.45 -0.81 -17.42
CA PRO A 6 61.81 -0.66 -17.90
C PRO A 6 62.48 -2.03 -17.96
N GLN A 7 63.21 -2.27 -19.05
CA GLN A 7 63.96 -3.51 -19.24
C GLN A 7 65.42 -3.32 -18.87
N PRO A 8 66.06 -4.32 -18.25
CA PRO A 8 67.48 -4.26 -17.99
C PRO A 8 68.26 -4.24 -19.32
N PRO A 9 69.42 -3.58 -19.38
CA PRO A 9 70.24 -3.51 -20.60
C PRO A 9 70.77 -4.89 -21.02
N PHE A 10 70.96 -5.77 -20.05
CA PHE A 10 71.45 -7.13 -20.23
C PHE A 10 70.81 -8.06 -19.20
N LEU A 11 70.50 -9.29 -19.60
CA LEU A 11 69.97 -10.34 -18.72
C LEU A 11 71.08 -11.36 -18.43
N PRO A 12 71.88 -11.14 -17.36
CA PRO A 12 72.98 -12.05 -17.02
C PRO A 12 72.44 -13.42 -16.60
N SER A 13 73.12 -14.49 -17.05
CA SER A 13 72.81 -15.86 -16.61
C SER A 13 73.54 -16.23 -15.31
N ASP A 14 74.63 -15.53 -14.99
CA ASP A 14 75.43 -15.69 -13.79
C ASP A 14 76.01 -14.35 -13.32
N LEU A 15 76.60 -14.35 -12.12
CA LEU A 15 77.14 -13.13 -11.50
C LEU A 15 78.38 -12.59 -12.25
N GLU A 16 79.18 -13.46 -12.87
CA GLU A 16 80.40 -13.03 -13.57
C GLU A 16 80.04 -12.21 -14.82
N GLN A 17 79.08 -12.69 -15.61
CA GLN A 17 78.55 -11.97 -16.77
C GLN A 17 77.95 -10.62 -16.37
N PHE A 18 77.25 -10.57 -15.23
CA PHE A 18 76.73 -9.30 -14.72
C PHE A 18 77.85 -8.32 -14.39
N VAL A 19 78.86 -8.76 -13.64
CA VAL A 19 79.97 -7.90 -13.20
C VAL A 19 80.79 -7.40 -14.38
N GLU A 20 81.03 -8.26 -15.37
CA GLU A 20 81.73 -7.90 -16.60
C GLU A 20 80.97 -6.82 -17.37
N HIS A 21 79.68 -7.06 -17.67
CA HIS A 21 78.88 -6.09 -18.41
C HIS A 21 78.63 -4.79 -17.63
N ALA A 22 78.43 -4.87 -16.30
CA ALA A 22 78.19 -3.68 -15.48
C ALA A 22 79.44 -2.81 -15.34
N ARG A 23 80.64 -3.41 -15.42
CA ARG A 23 81.90 -2.67 -15.44
C ARG A 23 82.05 -1.86 -16.73
N ASP A 24 81.67 -2.44 -17.87
CA ASP A 24 81.83 -1.80 -19.17
C ASP A 24 80.70 -0.83 -19.52
N HIS A 25 79.52 -1.02 -18.92
CA HIS A 25 78.31 -0.21 -19.18
C HIS A 25 77.62 0.30 -17.90
N PRO A 26 78.33 1.00 -17.00
CA PRO A 26 77.77 1.42 -15.71
C PRO A 26 76.65 2.47 -15.86
N ASP A 27 76.71 3.29 -16.90
CA ASP A 27 75.71 4.31 -17.25
C ASP A 27 74.35 3.71 -17.60
N GLN A 28 74.35 2.63 -18.39
CA GLN A 28 73.12 1.93 -18.79
C GLN A 28 72.43 1.29 -17.58
N TRP A 29 73.22 0.69 -16.69
CA TRP A 29 72.70 0.11 -15.45
C TRP A 29 72.19 1.17 -14.48
N PHE A 30 72.88 2.32 -14.37
CA PHE A 30 72.40 3.44 -13.58
C PHE A 30 71.05 3.95 -14.08
N GLU A 31 70.91 4.18 -15.40
CA GLU A 31 69.66 4.62 -16.00
C GLU A 31 68.53 3.60 -15.83
N TYR A 32 68.82 2.32 -16.00
CA TYR A 32 67.84 1.25 -15.74
C TYR A 32 67.37 1.29 -14.28
N CYS A 33 68.29 1.31 -13.31
CA CYS A 33 67.94 1.35 -11.89
C CYS A 33 67.09 2.58 -11.57
N ARG A 34 67.47 3.77 -12.08
CA ARG A 34 66.70 5.01 -11.90
C ARG A 34 65.27 4.85 -12.42
N ARG A 35 65.11 4.41 -13.68
CA ARG A 35 63.79 4.22 -14.29
C ARG A 35 62.98 3.12 -13.61
N ALA A 36 63.63 2.07 -13.12
CA ALA A 36 62.97 0.99 -12.39
C ALA A 36 62.36 1.50 -11.09
N TYR A 37 63.09 2.33 -10.34
CA TYR A 37 62.55 2.96 -9.13
C TYR A 37 61.38 3.91 -9.46
N ASP A 38 61.55 4.81 -10.44
CA ASP A 38 60.50 5.73 -10.86
C ASP A 38 59.23 4.97 -11.29
N TYR A 39 59.40 3.88 -12.04
CA TYR A 39 58.30 3.01 -12.48
C TYR A 39 57.61 2.31 -11.31
N ILE A 40 58.36 1.77 -10.34
CA ILE A 40 57.79 1.11 -9.16
C ILE A 40 56.98 2.12 -8.33
N GLU A 41 57.51 3.32 -8.08
CA GLU A 41 56.79 4.34 -7.34
C GLU A 41 55.51 4.77 -8.06
N SER A 42 55.59 5.02 -9.38
CA SER A 42 54.43 5.39 -10.19
C SER A 42 53.36 4.30 -10.19
N THR A 43 53.76 3.05 -10.43
CA THR A 43 52.80 1.92 -10.46
C THR A 43 52.19 1.63 -9.11
N GLN A 44 52.94 1.78 -8.01
CA GLN A 44 52.41 1.66 -6.66
C GLN A 44 51.37 2.74 -6.38
N SER A 45 51.66 4.00 -6.74
CA SER A 45 50.71 5.11 -6.62
C SER A 45 49.46 4.92 -7.48
N GLU A 46 49.61 4.47 -8.72
CA GLU A 46 48.48 4.15 -9.60
C GLU A 46 47.61 3.02 -9.02
N ALA A 47 48.24 1.98 -8.46
CA ALA A 47 47.54 0.86 -7.85
C ALA A 47 46.77 1.28 -6.59
N THR A 48 47.35 2.12 -5.72
CA THR A 48 46.63 2.65 -4.55
C THR A 48 45.45 3.54 -4.98
N ASN A 49 45.66 4.44 -5.94
CA ASN A 49 44.60 5.30 -6.46
C ASN A 49 43.48 4.51 -7.17
N ALA A 50 43.82 3.41 -7.84
CA ALA A 50 42.84 2.52 -8.44
C ALA A 50 42.02 1.80 -7.37
N ARG A 51 42.68 1.31 -6.31
CA ARG A 51 42.02 0.66 -5.18
C ARG A 51 41.06 1.60 -4.46
N GLU A 52 41.49 2.82 -4.15
CA GLU A 52 40.63 3.83 -3.51
C GLU A 52 39.39 4.15 -4.35
N ARG A 53 39.54 4.24 -5.69
CA ARG A 53 38.41 4.44 -6.60
C ARG A 53 37.43 3.26 -6.59
N VAL A 54 37.94 2.03 -6.51
CA VAL A 54 37.09 0.83 -6.38
C VAL A 54 36.35 0.85 -5.05
N ASP A 55 37.04 1.06 -3.94
CA ASP A 55 36.45 1.12 -2.60
C ASP A 55 35.35 2.20 -2.53
N GLN A 56 35.60 3.38 -3.11
CA GLN A 56 34.63 4.46 -3.20
C GLN A 56 33.40 4.07 -4.06
N ALA A 57 33.63 3.43 -5.21
CA ALA A 57 32.55 2.98 -6.08
C ALA A 57 31.69 1.90 -5.42
N GLU A 58 32.30 0.99 -4.65
CA GLU A 58 31.60 -0.03 -3.88
C GLU A 58 30.71 0.58 -2.80
N LEU A 59 31.21 1.58 -2.06
CA LEU A 59 30.41 2.32 -1.08
C LEU A 59 29.21 3.02 -1.73
N GLN A 60 29.42 3.68 -2.88
CA GLN A 60 28.35 4.32 -3.63
C GLN A 60 27.31 3.29 -4.13
N LEU A 61 27.76 2.14 -4.62
CA LEU A 61 26.90 1.06 -5.05
C LEU A 61 26.05 0.52 -3.89
N GLN A 62 26.65 0.33 -2.72
CA GLN A 62 25.93 -0.10 -1.52
C GLN A 62 24.88 0.92 -1.09
N ALA A 63 25.24 2.21 -1.06
CA ALA A 63 24.31 3.28 -0.73
C ALA A 63 23.13 3.35 -1.72
N ALA A 64 23.41 3.21 -3.02
CA ALA A 64 22.39 3.18 -4.06
C ALA A 64 21.44 1.98 -3.90
N ARG A 65 21.97 0.79 -3.58
CA ARG A 65 21.17 -0.41 -3.31
C ARG A 65 20.22 -0.21 -2.13
N ILE A 66 20.73 0.33 -1.01
CA ILE A 66 19.91 0.64 0.16
C ILE A 66 18.78 1.63 -0.20
N LYS A 67 19.11 2.67 -0.98
CA LYS A 67 18.11 3.65 -1.44
C LYS A 67 17.04 3.01 -2.33
N ILE A 68 17.43 2.15 -3.27
CA ILE A 68 16.50 1.42 -4.13
C ILE A 68 15.56 0.56 -3.30
N THR A 69 16.08 -0.25 -2.38
CA THR A 69 15.26 -1.11 -1.52
C THR A 69 14.29 -0.30 -0.65
N ARG A 70 14.74 0.84 -0.12
CA ARG A 70 13.88 1.74 0.64
C ARG A 70 12.75 2.29 -0.23
N LEU A 71 13.09 2.89 -1.38
CA LEU A 71 12.10 3.48 -2.28
C LEU A 71 11.11 2.45 -2.82
N SER A 72 11.56 1.23 -3.10
CA SER A 72 10.65 0.16 -3.53
C SER A 72 9.67 -0.21 -2.41
N SER A 73 10.12 -0.26 -1.15
CA SER A 73 9.23 -0.52 -0.02
C SER A 73 8.22 0.60 0.22
N GLU A 74 8.65 1.86 0.06
CA GLU A 74 7.80 3.04 0.17
C GLU A 74 6.75 3.06 -0.94
N LEU A 75 7.15 2.74 -2.19
CA LEU A 75 6.23 2.64 -3.32
C LEU A 75 5.17 1.58 -3.09
N THR A 76 5.55 0.37 -2.70
CA THR A 76 4.59 -0.71 -2.40
C THR A 76 3.64 -0.35 -1.25
N ALA A 77 4.11 0.42 -0.26
CA ALA A 77 3.24 0.93 0.81
C ALA A 77 2.23 1.94 0.26
N ALA A 78 2.71 2.92 -0.51
CA ALA A 78 1.85 3.93 -1.13
C ALA A 78 0.80 3.33 -2.08
N GLU A 79 1.18 2.33 -2.87
CA GLU A 79 0.26 1.59 -3.75
C GLU A 79 -0.84 0.88 -2.95
N ARG A 80 -0.48 0.23 -1.84
CA ARG A 80 -1.47 -0.41 -0.94
C ARG A 80 -2.42 0.59 -0.32
N ASP A 81 -1.91 1.72 0.15
CA ASP A 81 -2.72 2.76 0.75
C ASP A 81 -3.66 3.38 -0.30
N HIS A 82 -3.16 3.64 -1.52
CA HIS A 82 -3.97 4.11 -2.63
C HIS A 82 -5.12 3.14 -2.97
N LEU A 83 -4.83 1.84 -3.07
CA LEU A 83 -5.86 0.83 -3.34
C LEU A 83 -6.92 0.77 -2.23
N ARG A 84 -6.49 0.92 -0.97
CA ARG A 84 -7.42 1.00 0.16
C ARG A 84 -8.33 2.22 0.04
N ASP A 85 -7.76 3.38 -0.29
CA ASP A 85 -8.52 4.63 -0.41
C ASP A 85 -9.54 4.54 -1.55
N VAL A 86 -9.16 3.97 -2.69
CA VAL A 86 -10.08 3.71 -3.81
C VAL A 86 -11.24 2.83 -3.36
N ALA A 87 -10.95 1.68 -2.73
CA ALA A 87 -11.99 0.77 -2.25
C ALA A 87 -12.91 1.42 -1.21
N PHE A 88 -12.36 2.24 -0.32
CA PHE A 88 -13.12 3.00 0.67
C PHE A 88 -14.07 4.00 0.00
N MET A 89 -13.58 4.76 -0.97
CA MET A 89 -14.38 5.72 -1.73
C MET A 89 -15.52 5.05 -2.50
N GLU A 90 -15.25 3.91 -3.14
CA GLU A 90 -16.28 3.11 -3.83
C GLU A 90 -17.36 2.62 -2.85
N TYR A 91 -16.96 2.13 -1.68
CA TYR A 91 -17.88 1.71 -0.65
C TYR A 91 -18.76 2.86 -0.14
N GLN A 92 -18.16 4.03 0.11
CA GLN A 92 -18.92 5.22 0.52
C GLN A 92 -19.92 5.68 -0.54
N LYS A 93 -19.52 5.66 -1.82
CA LYS A 93 -20.42 5.98 -2.92
C LYS A 93 -21.62 5.04 -2.95
N LYS A 94 -21.38 3.74 -2.77
CA LYS A 94 -22.46 2.74 -2.72
C LYS A 94 -23.44 3.02 -1.58
N LEU A 95 -22.95 3.31 -0.37
CA LEU A 95 -23.80 3.65 0.77
C LEU A 95 -24.62 4.92 0.51
N TYR A 96 -24.03 5.91 -0.14
CA TYR A 96 -24.72 7.14 -0.50
C TYR A 96 -25.86 6.88 -1.50
N ASP A 97 -25.58 6.08 -2.54
CA ASP A 97 -26.58 5.71 -3.54
C ASP A 97 -27.74 4.90 -2.92
N GLU A 98 -27.44 3.95 -2.03
CA GLU A 98 -28.45 3.19 -1.28
C GLU A 98 -29.31 4.10 -0.39
N ALA A 99 -28.69 5.07 0.30
CA ALA A 99 -29.41 6.03 1.12
C ALA A 99 -30.35 6.93 0.28
N GLN A 100 -29.87 7.42 -0.87
CA GLN A 100 -30.66 8.21 -1.82
C GLN A 100 -31.87 7.44 -2.33
N GLN A 101 -31.69 6.18 -2.73
CA GLN A 101 -32.79 5.32 -3.17
C GLN A 101 -33.82 5.09 -2.06
N ASN A 102 -33.37 4.90 -0.82
CA ASN A 102 -34.27 4.72 0.31
C ASN A 102 -35.10 5.98 0.61
N ILE A 103 -34.47 7.16 0.58
CA ILE A 103 -35.18 8.45 0.74
C ILE A 103 -36.26 8.60 -0.33
N ALA A 104 -35.91 8.40 -1.60
CA ALA A 104 -36.86 8.49 -2.71
C ALA A 104 -38.03 7.51 -2.54
N ARG A 105 -37.76 6.29 -2.07
CA ARG A 105 -38.80 5.28 -1.80
C ARG A 105 -39.74 5.72 -0.67
N ILE A 106 -39.21 6.28 0.41
CA ILE A 106 -40.00 6.77 1.54
C ILE A 106 -40.87 7.96 1.11
N GLU A 107 -40.32 8.89 0.33
CA GLU A 107 -41.06 10.03 -0.21
C GLU A 107 -42.20 9.59 -1.13
N ALA A 108 -41.94 8.65 -2.04
CA ALA A 108 -42.98 8.07 -2.89
C ALA A 108 -44.09 7.40 -2.07
N ALA A 109 -43.74 6.59 -1.06
CA ALA A 109 -44.71 5.95 -0.18
C ALA A 109 -45.53 6.98 0.61
N ARG A 110 -44.91 8.07 1.06
CA ARG A 110 -45.60 9.18 1.73
C ARG A 110 -46.61 9.87 0.82
N MET A 111 -46.26 10.11 -0.45
CA MET A 111 -47.20 10.70 -1.42
C MET A 111 -48.38 9.78 -1.68
N CYS A 112 -48.15 8.49 -1.93
CA CYS A 112 -49.23 7.51 -2.12
C CYS A 112 -50.16 7.44 -0.91
N ALA A 113 -49.60 7.45 0.32
CA ALA A 113 -50.40 7.45 1.54
C ALA A 113 -51.24 8.73 1.70
N ALA A 114 -50.70 9.89 1.31
CA ALA A 114 -51.43 11.15 1.35
C ALA A 114 -52.59 11.18 0.36
N GLU A 115 -52.42 10.63 -0.85
CA GLU A 115 -53.50 10.49 -1.83
C GLU A 115 -54.63 9.59 -1.34
N LEU A 116 -54.29 8.45 -0.72
CA LEU A 116 -55.28 7.53 -0.14
C LEU A 116 -56.01 8.10 1.08
N ALA A 117 -55.42 9.07 1.78
CA ALA A 117 -56.01 9.73 2.93
C ALA A 117 -57.00 10.84 2.56
N ILE A 118 -57.16 11.19 1.26
CA ILE A 118 -58.19 12.11 0.81
C ILE A 118 -59.55 11.46 1.06
N PRO A 119 -60.43 12.03 1.89
CA PRO A 119 -61.74 11.44 2.18
C PRO A 119 -62.53 11.27 0.88
N THR A 120 -62.92 10.04 0.55
CA THR A 120 -63.86 9.76 -0.53
C THR A 120 -65.18 10.45 -0.16
N GLY A 121 -65.39 11.64 -0.71
CA GLY A 121 -66.60 12.43 -0.49
C GLY A 121 -67.82 11.61 -0.87
N ASN A 122 -68.71 11.42 0.10
CA ASN A 122 -70.10 10.96 0.01
C ASN A 122 -70.50 10.36 -1.35
N THR A 123 -70.21 9.08 -1.57
CA THR A 123 -71.12 8.27 -2.38
C THR A 123 -72.42 8.18 -1.59
N VAL A 124 -73.33 9.11 -1.86
CA VAL A 124 -74.74 8.96 -1.51
C VAL A 124 -75.17 7.59 -2.06
N PRO A 125 -75.56 6.62 -1.22
CA PRO A 125 -76.09 5.36 -1.72
C PRO A 125 -77.27 5.68 -2.64
N PRO A 126 -77.41 5.02 -3.81
CA PRO A 126 -78.61 5.17 -4.62
C PRO A 126 -79.84 4.86 -3.74
N PRO A 127 -80.96 5.59 -3.88
CA PRO A 127 -82.13 5.40 -3.03
C PRO A 127 -82.61 3.96 -3.18
N VAL A 128 -82.51 3.22 -2.07
CA VAL A 128 -83.07 1.86 -1.95
C VAL A 128 -84.60 2.01 -1.98
N PRO A 129 -85.32 1.30 -2.86
CA PRO A 129 -86.78 1.28 -2.80
C PRO A 129 -87.23 0.61 -1.48
N GLU A 130 -88.11 1.29 -0.74
CA GLU A 130 -88.79 0.78 0.47
C GLU A 130 -89.38 -0.62 0.24
N PRO A 131 -89.03 -1.63 1.05
CA PRO A 131 -89.84 -2.83 1.17
C PRO A 131 -90.97 -2.57 2.18
N ALA A 132 -92.19 -2.88 1.78
CA ALA A 132 -93.39 -2.76 2.61
C ALA A 132 -93.30 -3.62 3.90
N ALA A 133 -93.97 -3.10 4.94
CA ALA A 133 -93.99 -3.50 6.34
C ALA A 133 -94.03 -5.01 6.69
N GLU A 134 -93.14 -5.40 7.64
CA GLU A 134 -93.33 -6.08 8.97
C GLU A 134 -94.57 -6.99 9.22
N PRO A 135 -94.57 -7.95 10.18
CA PRO A 135 -93.71 -8.05 11.39
C PRO A 135 -93.24 -9.47 11.81
N GLY A 136 -92.25 -9.57 12.73
CA GLY A 136 -91.85 -10.91 13.20
C GLY A 136 -90.75 -11.13 14.25
N VAL A 137 -90.71 -10.34 15.34
CA VAL A 137 -90.32 -10.78 16.72
C VAL A 137 -88.83 -11.04 17.10
N ALA A 138 -88.51 -10.40 18.25
CA ALA A 138 -87.54 -10.71 19.31
C ALA A 138 -86.10 -10.19 19.22
N ALA A 139 -85.84 -9.24 20.13
CA ALA A 139 -84.56 -8.68 20.54
C ALA A 139 -83.86 -9.50 21.62
N ALA A 140 -82.53 -9.51 21.61
CA ALA A 140 -81.62 -9.39 22.77
C ALA A 140 -80.16 -9.31 22.24
N MET A 141 -79.54 -8.13 22.20
CA MET A 141 -78.67 -7.55 23.25
C MET A 141 -77.30 -8.25 23.38
N GLY A 142 -76.21 -7.50 23.19
CA GLY A 142 -74.90 -7.80 23.82
C GLY A 142 -73.65 -7.50 22.99
N THR A 143 -72.95 -6.42 23.38
CA THR A 143 -71.74 -5.76 22.84
C THR A 143 -70.40 -6.54 23.12
N PRO A 144 -69.25 -6.11 22.54
CA PRO A 144 -67.93 -6.79 22.40
C PRO A 144 -66.93 -6.36 23.52
N PRO A 145 -65.58 -6.34 23.33
CA PRO A 145 -64.60 -7.31 22.81
C PRO A 145 -63.66 -7.81 23.94
N SER A 146 -62.65 -8.64 23.66
CA SER A 146 -61.51 -8.80 24.57
C SER A 146 -60.17 -8.56 23.85
N LEU A 147 -59.58 -7.41 24.16
CA LEU A 147 -58.15 -7.11 24.00
C LEU A 147 -57.50 -7.45 25.34
N THR A 148 -56.35 -8.14 25.32
CA THR A 148 -55.10 -7.73 26.00
C THR A 148 -53.98 -8.77 25.79
N PRO A 149 -52.70 -8.38 25.98
CA PRO A 149 -51.55 -8.82 25.19
C PRO A 149 -50.56 -9.65 26.02
N GLU A 150 -49.59 -10.29 25.36
CA GLU A 150 -48.29 -10.51 25.99
C GLU A 150 -47.19 -9.76 25.27
N SER A 151 -46.70 -8.78 26.01
CA SER A 151 -45.45 -8.06 25.83
C SER A 151 -44.30 -8.92 26.35
N SER A 152 -43.32 -9.20 25.49
CA SER A 152 -41.89 -9.21 25.80
C SER A 152 -41.18 -9.40 24.46
N GLY A 153 -40.26 -8.58 24.02
CA GLY A 153 -39.48 -7.54 24.66
C GLY A 153 -38.32 -7.35 23.70
N SER A 154 -38.31 -6.21 23.02
CA SER A 154 -37.30 -5.87 22.03
C SER A 154 -36.00 -5.44 22.68
N HIS A 155 -34.91 -5.60 21.92
CA HIS A 155 -33.63 -4.91 21.97
C HIS A 155 -32.71 -5.13 23.17
N GLY A 156 -31.42 -5.30 22.85
CA GLY A 156 -30.39 -5.13 23.86
C GLY A 156 -28.98 -5.49 23.44
N THR A 157 -28.44 -4.78 22.44
CA THR A 157 -27.06 -4.25 22.43
C THR A 157 -25.87 -5.16 22.76
N GLY A 158 -24.97 -5.26 21.79
CA GLY A 158 -23.75 -6.04 21.90
C GLY A 158 -22.71 -5.56 22.90
N ARG A 159 -21.61 -6.32 22.94
CA ARG A 159 -20.29 -5.79 23.27
C ARG A 159 -19.21 -6.70 22.69
N ILE A 160 -18.65 -6.23 21.59
CA ILE A 160 -17.25 -6.41 21.20
C ILE A 160 -16.35 -6.13 22.41
N SER A 161 -15.52 -7.10 22.80
CA SER A 161 -14.25 -6.84 23.48
C SER A 161 -13.17 -7.52 22.66
N ALA A 162 -12.40 -6.68 21.98
CA ALA A 162 -11.14 -7.01 21.36
C ALA A 162 -10.13 -7.38 22.45
N ASP A 163 -9.51 -8.55 22.31
CA ASP A 163 -8.26 -8.87 22.99
C ASP A 163 -7.14 -8.69 21.96
N SER A 164 -6.37 -7.60 22.12
CA SER A 164 -5.13 -7.35 21.36
C SER A 164 -3.95 -7.58 22.29
N PRO A 165 -2.95 -8.38 21.91
CA PRO A 165 -1.72 -8.51 22.68
C PRO A 165 -0.75 -7.39 22.29
N PRO A 166 0.19 -6.99 23.18
CA PRO A 166 1.44 -6.53 22.60
C PRO A 166 2.72 -6.93 23.37
N ARG A 167 3.77 -6.97 22.55
CA ARG A 167 5.20 -6.66 22.82
C ARG A 167 6.16 -7.83 22.96
N LEU A 168 6.74 -8.17 21.81
CA LEU A 168 8.11 -8.62 21.66
C LEU A 168 9.07 -7.63 22.34
N ARG A 169 9.83 -8.11 23.34
CA ARG A 169 11.04 -7.45 23.83
C ARG A 169 12.21 -7.83 22.92
N ARG A 170 12.89 -6.83 22.39
CA ARG A 170 14.25 -6.95 21.84
C ARG A 170 15.24 -7.11 23.00
N SER A 171 16.18 -8.04 22.85
CA SER A 171 17.56 -7.95 23.33
C SER A 171 18.42 -8.73 22.34
#